data_AF-A0A1H3I830-F1
#
_entry.id   AF-A0A1H3I830-F1
#
_cell.length_a   1.000
_cell.length_b   1.000
_cell.length_c   1.000
_cell.angle_alpha   90.00
_cell.angle_beta   90.00
_cell.angle_gamma   90.00
#
_symmetry.space_group_name_H-M   'P 1'
#
loop_
_entity.id
_entity.type
_entity.pdbx_description
1 polymer ?
#
loop_
_entity_poly.entity_id
_entity_poly.type
_entity_poly.pdbx_seq_one_letter_code
_entity_poly.pdbx_strand_id
1 'polypeptide(L)'
;MKKEVLGILEKNITEGVYEAIEKNYEEWRDSSLFELGIDSLNYMALLVDLGESYNFTIEDIESLNTLKSIEVILEKYGERNA
;
A
#
# COMPACT_ATOMS: atom_id res chain seq x y z
N MET A 1 -1.34 -1.63 11.87
CA MET A 1 -1.38 -1.94 10.43
C MET A 1 -2.15 -0.93 9.58
N LYS A 2 -3.49 -0.81 9.66
CA LYS A 2 -4.26 0.19 8.88
C LYS A 2 -3.64 1.60 8.82
N LYS A 3 -3.24 2.15 9.97
CA LYS A 3 -2.65 3.49 10.07
C LYS A 3 -1.35 3.64 9.26
N GLU A 4 -0.51 2.60 9.22
CA GLU A 4 0.75 2.62 8.48
C GLU A 4 0.49 2.56 6.98
N VAL A 5 -0.44 1.68 6.54
CA VAL A 5 -0.89 1.64 5.14
C VAL A 5 -1.40 3.01 4.70
N LEU A 6 -2.29 3.63 5.49
CA LEU A 6 -2.80 4.97 5.18
C LEU A 6 -1.68 6.01 5.11
N GLY A 7 -0.70 5.97 6.01
CA GLY A 7 0.44 6.90 5.96
C GLY A 7 1.34 6.75 4.73
N ILE A 8 1.42 5.55 4.15
CA ILE A 8 2.11 5.30 2.88
C ILE A 8 1.26 5.79 1.71
N LEU A 9 -0.03 5.48 1.72
CA LEU A 9 -0.96 5.90 0.66
C LEU A 9 -1.05 7.43 0.54
N GLU A 10 -1.16 8.15 1.65
CA GLU A 10 -1.27 9.61 1.70
C GLU A 10 -0.16 10.32 0.91
N LYS A 11 1.04 9.72 0.86
CA LYS A 11 2.21 10.29 0.16
C LYS A 11 2.26 9.95 -1.33
N ASN A 12 1.63 8.84 -1.73
CA ASN A 12 1.88 8.19 -3.01
C ASN A 12 0.69 8.24 -3.97
N ILE A 13 -0.50 8.56 -3.47
CA ILE A 13 -1.73 8.58 -4.25
C ILE A 13 -2.41 9.95 -4.19
N THR A 14 -3.37 10.19 -5.08
CA THR A 14 -4.10 11.47 -5.08
C THR A 14 -5.00 11.61 -3.84
N GLU A 15 -5.17 12.85 -3.36
CA GLU A 15 -5.99 13.16 -2.17
C GLU A 15 -7.41 12.58 -2.26
N GLY A 16 -8.08 12.72 -3.40
CA GLY A 16 -9.44 12.20 -3.57
C GLY A 16 -9.53 10.66 -3.50
N VAL A 17 -8.52 9.95 -4.00
CA VAL A 17 -8.46 8.49 -3.86
C VAL A 17 -8.15 8.10 -2.42
N TYR A 18 -7.23 8.81 -1.78
CA TYR A 18 -6.89 8.60 -0.37
C TYR A 18 -8.10 8.75 0.57
N GLU A 19 -8.85 9.83 0.46
CA GLU A 19 -10.04 10.07 1.29
C GLU A 19 -11.10 8.96 1.11
N ALA A 20 -11.29 8.50 -0.13
CA ALA A 20 -12.22 7.41 -0.43
C ALA A 20 -11.77 6.09 0.20
N ILE A 21 -10.48 5.77 0.12
CA ILE A 21 -9.91 4.57 0.74
C ILE A 21 -9.99 4.66 2.27
N GLU A 22 -9.63 5.79 2.88
CA GLU A 22 -9.66 5.96 4.33
C GLU A 22 -11.06 5.68 4.90
N LYS A 23 -12.08 6.23 4.23
CA LYS A 23 -13.49 6.10 4.62
C LYS A 23 -14.01 4.67 4.49
N ASN A 24 -13.57 3.92 3.48
CA ASN A 24 -14.12 2.60 3.14
C ASN A 24 -13.12 1.44 3.36
N TYR A 25 -12.02 1.70 4.08
CA TYR A 25 -10.86 0.82 4.17
C TYR A 25 -11.20 -0.65 4.43
N GLU A 26 -12.03 -0.92 5.44
CA GLU A 26 -12.35 -2.31 5.85
C GLU A 26 -13.14 -3.07 4.78
N GLU A 27 -14.01 -2.36 4.03
CA GLU A 27 -14.82 -2.95 2.97
C GLU A 27 -13.97 -3.20 1.71
N TRP A 28 -13.00 -2.33 1.45
CA TRP A 28 -12.21 -2.31 0.22
C TRP A 28 -10.86 -2.99 0.34
N ARG A 29 -10.48 -3.48 1.53
CA ARG A 29 -9.12 -3.98 1.78
C ARG A 29 -8.67 -5.18 0.93
N ASP A 30 -9.63 -5.95 0.44
CA ASP A 30 -9.39 -7.12 -0.43
C ASP A 30 -9.56 -6.78 -1.92
N SER A 31 -10.02 -5.56 -2.26
CA SER A 31 -10.10 -5.07 -3.65
C SER A 31 -8.73 -4.76 -4.21
N SER A 32 -8.57 -4.87 -5.52
CA SER A 32 -7.30 -4.54 -6.17
C SER A 32 -7.02 -3.04 -6.10
N LEU A 33 -5.76 -2.65 -5.94
CA LEU A 33 -5.36 -1.23 -5.84
C LEU A 33 -5.84 -0.42 -7.06
N PHE A 34 -5.82 -1.03 -8.25
CA PHE A 34 -6.33 -0.41 -9.48
C PHE A 34 -7.85 -0.16 -9.45
N GLU A 35 -8.65 -1.09 -8.88
CA GLU A 35 -10.09 -0.87 -8.69
C GLU A 35 -10.38 0.25 -7.69
N LEU A 36 -9.45 0.52 -6.77
CA LEU A 36 -9.54 1.66 -5.84
C LEU A 36 -9.19 3.00 -6.49
N GLY A 37 -8.79 3.01 -7.76
CA GLY A 37 -8.37 4.22 -8.48
C GLY A 37 -6.90 4.59 -8.26
N ILE A 38 -6.09 3.69 -7.70
CA ILE A 38 -4.64 3.85 -7.66
C ILE A 38 -4.12 3.48 -9.05
N ASP A 39 -3.77 4.50 -9.84
CA ASP A 39 -3.27 4.29 -11.19
C ASP A 39 -1.84 3.73 -11.22
N SER A 40 -1.33 3.45 -12.41
CA SER A 40 0.00 2.84 -12.57
C SER A 40 1.15 3.75 -12.12
N LEU A 41 0.99 5.08 -12.15
CA LEU A 41 2.01 6.02 -11.69
C LEU A 41 2.03 6.07 -10.16
N ASN A 42 0.86 6.17 -9.53
CA ASN A 42 0.73 6.11 -8.08
C ASN A 42 1.19 4.76 -7.52
N TYR A 43 0.86 3.67 -8.23
CA TYR A 43 1.32 2.32 -7.88
C TYR A 43 2.85 2.22 -7.95
N MET A 44 3.50 2.73 -9.00
CA MET A 44 4.95 2.74 -9.08
C MET A 44 5.61 3.59 -7.99
N ALA A 45 5.06 4.77 -7.67
CA ALA A 45 5.55 5.58 -6.56
C ALA A 45 5.50 4.81 -5.23
N LEU A 46 4.37 4.15 -4.98
CA LEU A 46 4.16 3.31 -3.81
C LEU A 46 5.19 2.17 -3.71
N LEU A 47 5.47 1.49 -4.82
CA LEU A 47 6.50 0.44 -4.86
C LEU A 47 7.90 0.98 -4.55
N VAL A 48 8.26 2.15 -5.05
CA VAL A 48 9.56 2.78 -4.80
C VAL A 48 9.70 3.13 -3.32
N ASP A 49 8.73 3.85 -2.76
CA ASP A 49 8.72 4.26 -1.35
C ASP A 49 8.82 3.07 -0.40
N LEU A 50 8.01 2.05 -0.68
CA LEU A 50 8.02 0.81 0.06
C LEU A 50 9.41 0.14 -0.08
N GLY A 51 9.96 0.05 -1.29
CA GLY A 51 11.23 -0.62 -1.57
C GLY A 51 12.41 0.02 -0.83
N GLU A 52 12.44 1.35 -0.79
CA GLU A 52 13.43 2.12 -0.02
C GLU A 52 13.27 1.93 1.49
N SER A 53 12.03 1.80 1.98
CA SER A 53 11.72 1.76 3.42
C SER A 53 11.87 0.35 4.03
N TYR A 54 11.61 -0.70 3.27
CA TYR A 54 11.46 -2.06 3.79
C TYR A 54 12.32 -3.12 3.09
N ASN A 55 13.03 -2.77 2.01
CA ASN A 55 13.96 -3.64 1.27
C ASN A 55 13.39 -5.04 0.96
N PHE A 56 12.17 -5.10 0.44
CA PHE A 56 11.51 -6.36 0.07
C PHE A 56 11.95 -6.89 -1.30
N THR A 57 11.62 -8.15 -1.58
CA THR A 57 12.07 -8.86 -2.78
C THR A 57 11.17 -8.58 -3.98
N ILE A 58 11.61 -9.03 -5.17
CA ILE A 58 10.77 -8.99 -6.38
C ILE A 58 9.46 -9.78 -6.18
N GLU A 59 9.50 -10.89 -5.44
CA GLU A 59 8.31 -11.69 -5.17
C GLU A 59 7.29 -10.93 -4.32
N ASP A 60 7.76 -10.07 -3.41
CA ASP A 60 6.87 -9.21 -2.61
C ASP A 60 6.19 -8.16 -3.51
N ILE A 61 6.89 -7.60 -4.50
CA ILE A 61 6.32 -6.69 -5.52
C ILE A 61 5.21 -7.37 -6.31
N GLU A 62 5.45 -8.60 -6.76
CA GLU A 62 4.46 -9.37 -7.55
C GLU A 62 3.19 -9.69 -6.74
N SER A 63 3.32 -9.76 -5.41
CA SER A 63 2.20 -10.02 -4.51
C SER A 63 1.42 -8.76 -4.09
N LEU A 64 1.96 -7.56 -4.37
CA LEU A 64 1.42 -6.30 -3.89
C LEU A 64 0.26 -5.84 -4.80
N ASN A 65 -0.96 -6.26 -4.48
CA ASN A 65 -2.13 -5.97 -5.33
C ASN A 65 -3.33 -5.40 -4.58
N THR A 66 -3.36 -5.48 -3.24
CA THR A 66 -4.49 -5.03 -2.40
C THR A 66 -3.99 -4.30 -1.17
N LEU A 67 -4.86 -3.54 -0.47
CA LEU A 67 -4.47 -2.91 0.81
C LEU A 67 -3.98 -3.96 1.81
N LYS A 68 -4.66 -5.10 1.88
CA LYS A 68 -4.27 -6.22 2.73
C LYS A 68 -2.91 -6.81 2.37
N SER A 69 -2.53 -6.85 1.09
CA SER A 69 -1.18 -7.29 0.71
C SER A 69 -0.10 -6.34 1.21
N ILE A 70 -0.37 -5.02 1.24
CA ILE A 70 0.53 -4.03 1.84
C ILE A 70 0.63 -4.29 3.35
N GLU A 71 -0.48 -4.55 4.05
CA GLU A 71 -0.46 -4.91 5.48
C GLU A 71 0.45 -6.11 5.75
N VAL A 72 0.34 -7.18 4.97
CA VAL A 72 1.16 -8.39 5.12
C VAL A 72 2.66 -8.10 4.91
N ILE A 73 3.00 -7.26 3.93
CA ILE A 73 4.38 -6.85 3.69
C ILE A 73 4.90 -6.02 4.87
N LEU A 74 4.11 -5.08 5.37
CA LEU A 74 4.48 -4.26 6.52
C LEU A 74 4.61 -5.09 7.80
N GLU A 75 3.80 -6.11 8.01
CA GLU A 75 3.97 -7.06 9.12
C GLU A 75 5.29 -7.84 8.98
N LYS A 76 5.59 -8.33 7.78
CA LYS A 76 6.81 -9.11 7.50
C LYS A 76 8.10 -8.31 7.70
N TYR A 77 8.10 -7.02 7.36
CA TYR A 77 9.33 -6.19 7.34
C TYR A 77 9.37 -5.08 8.39
N GLY A 78 8.22 -4.61 8.89
CA GLY A 78 8.12 -3.58 9.92
C GLY A 78 8.68 -4.01 11.28
N GLU A 79 8.57 -5.30 11.63
CA GLU A 79 9.18 -5.86 12.85
C GLU A 79 10.70 -6.01 12.76
N ARG A 80 11.28 -5.97 11.55
CA ARG A 80 12.73 -6.16 11.34
C ARG A 80 13.56 -4.88 11.49
N ASN A 81 12.92 -3.71 11.42
CA ASN A 81 13.56 -2.39 11.43
C ASN A 81 13.20 -1.55 12.68
N ALA A 82 12.45 -2.12 13.63
CA ALA A 82 12.11 -1.51 14.93
C ALA A 82 13.00 -2.09 16.06
#